data_AF-A0A2A2PQN4-F1
#
_entry.id   AF-A0A2A2PQN4-F1
#
_cell.length_a   1.000
_cell.length_b   1.000
_cell.length_c   1.000
_cell.angle_alpha   90.00
_cell.angle_beta   90.00
_cell.angle_gamma   90.00
#
_symmetry.space_group_name_H-M   'P 1'
#
loop_
_entity.id
_entity.type
_entity.pdbx_description
1 polymer ?
#
loop_
_entity_poly.entity_id
_entity_poly.type
_entity_poly.pdbx_seq_one_letter_code
_entity_poly.pdbx_strand_id
1 'polypeptide(L)'
;MSLIQLIDALLPQTQCGKCGHPGCKPYAQGIVDGEPINKCPPGGDETIAALAELLKVPVLELDVSRGAAPPQVAYIREAECIGCTKCIQACPIDAIVGAAKLMHTVLIDECTGCDLCVAPCPVDCIEMHPLPLGTLPVVGGLATSLEELRARTAKRDHARQRFERRHARLQREEQHKQAEREARAQRAAQPAATTLDPVQAALERVRAQKAATADAALKKAKIDVAMSRAQLHKSLKAFGHPPTFEQQSQLIVLQQQFEAAEQALAKLESSAAVPAAAAPAPAPAKDADLKRAKIQLAMRRAELKKAQTAEAPAQQIATLEQALRDAEQALHVAEAASEQPVPDRVRMEKRPIDNQLRQLKTELAYARADLSKLERRADTPNDILDKARARLLAAERQVQDHVAP
;
A
#
# COMPACT_ATOMS: atom_id res chain seq x y z
N MET A 1 -12.86 -30.97 -9.97
CA MET A 1 -11.99 -30.25 -9.01
C MET A 1 -10.75 -31.10 -8.78
N SER A 2 -9.56 -30.50 -8.68
CA SER A 2 -8.35 -31.20 -8.27
C SER A 2 -8.40 -31.55 -6.77
N LEU A 3 -7.59 -32.52 -6.32
CA LEU A 3 -7.52 -32.90 -4.91
C LEU A 3 -7.15 -31.72 -4.00
N ILE A 4 -6.22 -30.87 -4.45
CA ILE A 4 -5.82 -29.64 -3.75
C ILE A 4 -7.03 -28.71 -3.54
N GLN A 5 -7.91 -28.56 -4.56
CA GLN A 5 -9.11 -27.73 -4.45
C GLN A 5 -10.13 -28.30 -3.47
N LEU A 6 -10.24 -29.63 -3.38
CA LEU A 6 -11.14 -30.30 -2.43
C LEU A 6 -10.63 -30.12 -0.99
N ILE A 7 -9.34 -30.31 -0.75
CA ILE A 7 -8.71 -30.08 0.55
C ILE A 7 -8.84 -28.62 0.96
N ASP A 8 -8.51 -27.68 0.06
CA ASP A 8 -8.66 -26.25 0.33
C ASP A 8 -10.10 -25.88 0.70
N ALA A 9 -11.11 -26.47 0.04
CA ALA A 9 -12.52 -26.23 0.39
C ALA A 9 -12.88 -26.65 1.83
N LEU A 10 -12.19 -27.64 2.40
CA LEU A 10 -12.43 -28.12 3.77
C LEU A 10 -11.72 -27.27 4.82
N LEU A 11 -10.67 -26.55 4.45
CA LEU A 11 -9.92 -25.70 5.37
C LEU A 11 -10.77 -24.51 5.86
N PRO A 12 -10.45 -23.92 7.03
CA PRO A 12 -11.26 -22.85 7.62
C PRO A 12 -11.15 -21.50 6.89
N GLN A 13 -10.29 -21.36 5.87
CA GLN A 13 -10.19 -20.15 5.04
C GLN A 13 -9.87 -18.85 5.79
N THR A 14 -9.25 -18.95 6.97
CA THR A 14 -8.79 -17.77 7.75
C THR A 14 -7.56 -17.10 7.15
N GLN A 15 -6.74 -17.84 6.39
CA GLN A 15 -5.47 -17.38 5.82
C GLN A 15 -4.42 -16.91 6.86
N CYS A 16 -4.58 -17.29 8.13
CA CYS A 16 -3.75 -16.79 9.24
C CYS A 16 -2.30 -17.31 9.27
N GLY A 17 -2.00 -18.38 8.55
CA GLY A 17 -0.67 -18.99 8.48
C GLY A 17 -0.15 -19.67 9.76
N LYS A 18 -0.98 -19.88 10.80
CA LYS A 18 -0.61 -20.60 12.04
C LYS A 18 -0.07 -22.02 11.80
N CYS A 19 -0.45 -22.65 10.69
CA CYS A 19 0.05 -23.98 10.29
C CYS A 19 1.48 -23.96 9.71
N GLY A 20 2.10 -22.79 9.52
CA GLY A 20 3.42 -22.61 8.91
C GLY A 20 3.40 -22.32 7.41
N HIS A 21 2.22 -22.32 6.79
CA HIS A 21 2.02 -21.99 5.38
C HIS A 21 1.45 -20.57 5.20
N PRO A 22 1.71 -19.88 4.07
CA PRO A 22 1.24 -18.50 3.87
C PRO A 22 -0.28 -18.38 3.63
N GLY A 23 -1.02 -19.49 3.60
CA GLY A 23 -2.47 -19.52 3.43
C GLY A 23 -3.01 -20.95 3.42
N CYS A 24 -4.33 -21.09 3.25
CA CYS A 24 -5.01 -22.39 3.24
C CYS A 24 -4.62 -23.24 2.03
N LYS A 25 -4.64 -22.67 0.81
CA LYS A 25 -4.29 -23.40 -0.42
C LYS A 25 -2.86 -23.95 -0.44
N PRO A 26 -1.81 -23.21 -0.01
CA PRO A 26 -0.47 -23.77 0.16
C PRO A 26 -0.41 -24.94 1.15
N TYR A 27 -1.14 -24.87 2.26
CA TYR A 27 -1.23 -26.01 3.17
C TYR A 27 -1.95 -27.20 2.53
N ALA A 28 -3.01 -26.95 1.75
CA ALA A 28 -3.68 -28.00 0.97
C ALA A 28 -2.75 -28.70 0.00
N GLN A 29 -1.84 -27.95 -0.65
CA GLN A 29 -0.77 -28.52 -1.47
C GLN A 29 0.17 -29.38 -0.63
N GLY A 30 0.65 -28.86 0.51
CA GLY A 30 1.53 -29.61 1.42
C GLY A 30 0.90 -30.94 1.85
N ILE A 31 -0.41 -30.98 2.14
CA ILE A 31 -1.12 -32.22 2.47
C ILE A 31 -1.09 -33.23 1.31
N VAL A 32 -1.30 -32.77 0.06
CA VAL A 32 -1.16 -33.64 -1.12
C VAL A 32 0.26 -34.17 -1.27
N ASP A 33 1.26 -33.37 -0.89
CA ASP A 33 2.67 -33.74 -0.91
C ASP A 33 3.09 -34.61 0.29
N GLY A 34 2.15 -35.00 1.15
CA GLY A 34 2.36 -35.93 2.28
C GLY A 34 2.54 -35.25 3.65
N GLU A 35 2.29 -33.95 3.77
CA GLU A 35 2.28 -33.30 5.08
C GLU A 35 1.11 -33.76 5.97
N PRO A 36 1.31 -33.79 7.31
CA PRO A 36 0.23 -34.09 8.26
C PRO A 36 -0.99 -33.16 8.16
N ILE A 37 -2.19 -33.74 8.30
CA ILE A 37 -3.50 -33.07 8.21
C ILE A 37 -3.91 -32.30 9.49
N ASN A 38 -3.12 -32.40 10.56
CA ASN A 38 -3.44 -31.92 11.91
C ASN A 38 -2.76 -30.59 12.30
N LYS A 39 -2.23 -29.82 11.34
CA LYS A 39 -1.47 -28.60 11.63
C LYS A 39 -2.30 -27.32 11.72
N CYS A 40 -3.62 -27.38 11.60
CA CYS A 40 -4.47 -26.20 11.45
C CYS A 40 -5.30 -25.87 12.71
N PRO A 41 -4.80 -25.03 13.63
CA PRO A 41 -5.55 -24.61 14.82
C PRO A 41 -6.97 -24.08 14.57
N PRO A 42 -7.21 -23.16 13.59
CA PRO A 42 -8.57 -22.68 13.35
C PRO A 42 -9.51 -23.74 12.77
N GLY A 43 -8.95 -24.80 12.17
CA GLY A 43 -9.74 -25.90 11.61
C GLY A 43 -10.20 -26.88 12.68
N GLY A 44 -9.34 -27.11 13.69
CA GLY A 44 -9.60 -28.03 14.80
C GLY A 44 -9.90 -29.47 14.34
N ASP A 45 -10.42 -30.27 15.27
CA ASP A 45 -10.69 -31.69 15.05
C ASP A 45 -11.71 -31.93 13.94
N GLU A 46 -12.67 -31.03 13.78
CA GLU A 46 -13.66 -31.08 12.70
C GLU A 46 -13.01 -31.08 11.30
N THR A 47 -12.08 -30.17 11.07
CA THR A 47 -11.38 -30.09 9.77
C THR A 47 -10.50 -31.32 9.58
N ILE A 48 -9.84 -31.78 10.65
CA ILE A 48 -8.99 -32.98 10.60
C ILE A 48 -9.82 -34.21 10.23
N ALA A 49 -10.99 -34.39 10.85
CA ALA A 49 -11.89 -35.49 10.56
C ALA A 49 -12.36 -35.47 9.09
N ALA A 50 -12.75 -34.30 8.59
CA ALA A 50 -13.18 -34.15 7.19
C ALA A 50 -12.03 -34.44 6.20
N LEU A 51 -10.81 -33.99 6.52
CA LEU A 51 -9.62 -34.28 5.71
C LEU A 51 -9.26 -35.77 5.74
N ALA A 52 -9.30 -36.40 6.91
CA ALA A 52 -9.06 -37.82 7.08
C ALA A 52 -10.05 -38.67 6.26
N GLU A 53 -11.33 -38.29 6.28
CA GLU A 53 -12.39 -38.94 5.49
C GLU A 53 -12.17 -38.77 3.99
N LEU A 54 -11.80 -37.55 3.53
CA LEU A 54 -11.53 -37.27 2.12
C LEU A 54 -10.33 -38.07 1.61
N LEU A 55 -9.24 -38.12 2.39
CA LEU A 55 -7.96 -38.74 2.01
C LEU A 55 -7.88 -40.23 2.33
N LYS A 56 -8.87 -40.77 3.05
CA LYS A 56 -8.91 -42.17 3.53
C LYS A 56 -7.69 -42.52 4.40
N VAL A 57 -7.33 -41.60 5.29
CA VAL A 57 -6.24 -41.76 6.27
C VAL A 57 -6.79 -41.75 7.70
N PRO A 58 -6.05 -42.24 8.71
CA PRO A 58 -6.47 -42.15 10.11
C PRO A 58 -6.65 -40.71 10.58
N VAL A 59 -7.62 -40.49 11.47
CA VAL A 59 -7.79 -39.21 12.18
C VAL A 59 -6.60 -39.02 13.11
N LEU A 60 -5.97 -37.85 13.06
CA LEU A 60 -4.86 -37.45 13.91
C LEU A 60 -5.33 -36.45 14.96
N GLU A 61 -4.63 -36.37 16.09
CA GLU A 61 -4.87 -35.32 17.09
C GLU A 61 -4.29 -33.98 16.62
N LEU A 62 -4.96 -32.86 16.94
CA LEU A 62 -4.49 -31.52 16.58
C LEU A 62 -3.08 -31.24 17.12
N ASP A 63 -2.20 -30.73 16.27
CA ASP A 63 -0.86 -30.27 16.66
C ASP A 63 -0.95 -28.97 17.47
N VAL A 64 -1.00 -29.10 18.79
CA VAL A 64 -1.10 -27.98 19.74
C VAL A 64 0.13 -27.06 19.74
N SER A 65 1.27 -27.49 19.17
CA SER A 65 2.46 -26.64 19.06
C SER A 65 2.24 -25.44 18.12
N ARG A 66 1.20 -25.49 17.28
CA ARG A 66 0.79 -24.41 16.36
C ARG A 66 -0.04 -23.30 17.03
N GLY A 67 -0.28 -23.41 18.34
CA GLY A 67 -1.02 -22.43 19.13
C GLY A 67 -2.54 -22.57 19.00
N ALA A 68 -3.26 -21.64 19.62
CA ALA A 68 -4.72 -21.61 19.62
C ALA A 68 -5.30 -20.62 18.60
N ALA A 69 -6.56 -20.85 18.23
CA ALA A 69 -7.34 -19.97 17.36
C ALA A 69 -8.76 -19.80 17.94
N PRO A 70 -8.93 -18.97 18.98
CA PRO A 70 -10.24 -18.70 19.54
C PRO A 70 -11.13 -17.96 18.52
N PRO A 71 -12.47 -18.06 18.63
CA PRO A 71 -13.39 -17.27 17.83
C PRO A 71 -13.26 -15.79 18.20
N GLN A 72 -12.76 -14.98 17.27
CA GLN A 72 -12.44 -13.58 17.52
C GLN A 72 -12.63 -12.72 16.28
N VAL A 73 -12.75 -11.41 16.48
CA VAL A 73 -12.87 -10.38 15.45
C VAL A 73 -11.90 -9.24 15.73
N ALA A 74 -11.36 -8.63 14.68
CA ALA A 74 -10.54 -7.44 14.82
C ALA A 74 -11.43 -6.22 15.13
N TYR A 75 -10.99 -5.37 16.04
CA TYR A 75 -11.62 -4.10 16.39
C TYR A 75 -10.58 -2.98 16.21
N ILE A 76 -10.98 -1.89 15.57
CA ILE A 76 -10.11 -0.73 15.36
C ILE A 76 -10.60 0.39 16.27
N ARG A 77 -9.73 0.92 17.12
CA ARG A 77 -10.01 2.14 17.89
C ARG A 77 -9.98 3.33 16.94
N GLU A 78 -11.15 3.70 16.44
CA GLU A 78 -11.30 4.67 15.35
C GLU A 78 -10.71 6.05 15.67
N ALA A 79 -10.77 6.47 16.94
CA ALA A 79 -10.20 7.72 17.41
C ALA A 79 -8.67 7.81 17.29
N GLU A 80 -7.97 6.66 17.28
CA GLU A 80 -6.51 6.59 17.17
C GLU A 80 -6.05 6.28 15.74
N CYS A 81 -6.98 5.90 14.87
CA CYS A 81 -6.67 5.48 13.52
C CYS A 81 -6.24 6.66 12.64
N ILE A 82 -4.97 6.68 12.24
CA ILE A 82 -4.42 7.74 11.36
C ILE A 82 -4.69 7.54 9.85
N GLY A 83 -5.44 6.51 9.47
CA GLY A 83 -5.73 6.26 8.06
C GLY A 83 -4.52 5.83 7.20
N CYS A 84 -3.57 5.05 7.76
CA CYS A 84 -2.34 4.67 7.05
C CYS A 84 -2.50 3.57 5.96
N THR A 85 -3.63 2.87 5.93
CA THR A 85 -4.02 1.78 5.00
C THR A 85 -3.22 0.47 5.08
N LYS A 86 -2.23 0.36 5.99
CA LYS A 86 -1.44 -0.88 6.16
C LYS A 86 -2.29 -2.10 6.56
N CYS A 87 -3.30 -1.89 7.42
CA CYS A 87 -4.23 -2.94 7.82
C CYS A 87 -5.09 -3.46 6.66
N ILE A 88 -5.54 -2.59 5.75
CA ILE A 88 -6.26 -2.97 4.52
C ILE A 88 -5.37 -3.84 3.64
N GLN A 89 -4.09 -3.47 3.48
CA GLN A 89 -3.13 -4.24 2.69
C GLN A 89 -2.80 -5.61 3.32
N ALA A 90 -2.89 -5.72 4.64
CA ALA A 90 -2.66 -6.96 5.36
C ALA A 90 -3.88 -7.89 5.40
N CYS A 91 -5.10 -7.32 5.35
CA CYS A 91 -6.33 -8.11 5.42
C CYS A 91 -6.47 -9.02 4.19
N PRO A 92 -6.48 -10.35 4.35
CA PRO A 92 -6.46 -11.30 3.22
C PRO A 92 -7.79 -11.32 2.45
N ILE A 93 -8.89 -10.93 3.10
CA ILE A 93 -10.25 -11.00 2.55
C ILE A 93 -10.90 -9.61 2.39
N ASP A 94 -10.14 -8.53 2.56
CA ASP A 94 -10.62 -7.15 2.48
C ASP A 94 -11.81 -6.85 3.44
N ALA A 95 -11.78 -7.36 4.68
CA ALA A 95 -12.79 -7.09 5.72
C ALA A 95 -12.72 -5.69 6.34
N ILE A 96 -11.63 -4.95 6.07
CA ILE A 96 -11.40 -3.61 6.63
C ILE A 96 -11.77 -2.57 5.58
N VAL A 97 -12.60 -1.60 5.98
CA VAL A 97 -13.05 -0.51 5.12
C VAL A 97 -12.50 0.84 5.61
N GLY A 98 -12.27 1.74 4.67
CA GLY A 98 -11.80 3.10 4.89
C GLY A 98 -10.87 3.53 3.75
N ALA A 99 -10.15 4.63 3.93
CA ALA A 99 -9.29 5.20 2.90
C ALA A 99 -8.08 5.93 3.49
N ALA A 100 -7.12 6.29 2.64
CA ALA A 100 -5.94 7.03 3.07
C ALA A 100 -6.34 8.32 3.79
N LYS A 101 -5.77 8.53 4.99
CA LYS A 101 -6.02 9.67 5.88
C LYS A 101 -7.46 9.75 6.43
N LEU A 102 -8.23 8.67 6.33
CA LEU A 102 -9.55 8.52 6.94
C LEU A 102 -9.55 7.32 7.90
N MET A 103 -10.39 7.36 8.94
CA MET A 103 -10.49 6.25 9.88
C MET A 103 -10.91 4.96 9.18
N HIS A 104 -10.38 3.84 9.67
CA HIS A 104 -10.76 2.51 9.21
C HIS A 104 -11.67 1.84 10.22
N THR A 105 -12.52 0.93 9.76
CA THR A 105 -13.35 0.07 10.60
C THR A 105 -13.44 -1.33 10.01
N VAL A 106 -13.85 -2.31 10.82
CA VAL A 106 -13.91 -3.73 10.46
C VAL A 106 -15.35 -4.14 10.20
N LEU A 107 -15.60 -4.78 9.07
CA LEU A 107 -16.86 -5.47 8.82
C LEU A 107 -16.84 -6.80 9.57
N ILE A 108 -17.54 -6.85 10.72
CA ILE A 108 -17.55 -7.99 11.65
C ILE A 108 -17.97 -9.29 10.96
N ASP A 109 -19.01 -9.23 10.12
CA ASP A 109 -19.54 -10.39 9.42
C ASP A 109 -18.56 -11.00 8.42
N GLU A 110 -17.68 -10.16 7.87
CA GLU A 110 -16.66 -10.57 6.91
C GLU A 110 -15.40 -11.08 7.60
N CYS A 111 -15.03 -10.48 8.74
CA CYS A 111 -13.78 -10.79 9.43
C CYS A 111 -13.65 -12.28 9.77
N THR A 112 -12.51 -12.86 9.42
CA THR A 112 -12.18 -14.27 9.69
C THR A 112 -11.44 -14.47 11.01
N GLY A 113 -11.10 -13.39 11.74
CA GLY A 113 -10.35 -13.47 12.99
C GLY A 113 -8.87 -13.82 12.82
N CYS A 114 -8.30 -13.57 11.63
CA CYS A 114 -6.96 -14.03 11.25
C CYS A 114 -5.78 -13.28 11.87
N ASP A 115 -6.00 -12.21 12.66
CA ASP A 115 -5.00 -11.38 13.35
C ASP A 115 -3.91 -10.68 12.51
N LEU A 116 -3.81 -10.95 11.20
CA LEU A 116 -2.80 -10.39 10.30
C LEU A 116 -2.75 -8.86 10.22
N CYS A 117 -3.84 -8.16 10.57
CA CYS A 117 -3.91 -6.72 10.54
C CYS A 117 -3.26 -6.01 11.74
N VAL A 118 -3.01 -6.73 12.85
CA VAL A 118 -2.52 -6.16 14.11
C VAL A 118 -1.10 -5.64 13.94
N ALA A 119 -0.13 -6.50 13.63
CA ALA A 119 1.28 -6.14 13.55
C ALA A 119 1.62 -5.02 12.53
N PRO A 120 0.94 -4.91 11.36
CA PRO A 120 1.19 -3.82 10.41
C PRO A 120 0.72 -2.43 10.88
N CYS A 121 -0.10 -2.33 11.94
CA CYS A 121 -0.63 -1.06 12.43
C CYS A 121 0.47 -0.24 13.14
N PRO A 122 0.87 0.93 12.61
CA PRO A 122 2.00 1.71 13.17
C PRO A 122 1.65 2.47 14.45
N VAL A 123 0.36 2.58 14.78
CA VAL A 123 -0.15 3.26 15.98
C VAL A 123 -0.83 2.28 16.94
N ASP A 124 -0.73 0.98 16.67
CA ASP A 124 -1.24 -0.10 17.53
C ASP A 124 -2.71 0.06 17.98
N CYS A 125 -3.56 0.58 17.09
CA CYS A 125 -4.98 0.84 17.35
C CYS A 125 -5.91 -0.37 17.09
N ILE A 126 -5.37 -1.58 16.91
CA ILE A 126 -6.15 -2.76 16.51
C ILE A 126 -6.06 -3.85 17.58
N GLU A 127 -7.22 -4.29 18.07
CA GLU A 127 -7.34 -5.34 19.09
C GLU A 127 -8.14 -6.53 18.54
N MET A 128 -7.91 -7.72 19.09
CA MET A 128 -8.73 -8.89 18.82
C MET A 128 -9.72 -9.08 19.97
N HIS A 129 -11.02 -8.97 19.67
CA HIS A 129 -12.08 -9.17 20.65
C HIS A 129 -12.75 -10.53 20.44
N PRO A 130 -13.32 -11.13 21.50
CA PRO A 130 -14.21 -12.27 21.36
C PRO A 130 -15.31 -12.00 20.34
N LEU A 131 -15.68 -13.03 19.59
CA LEU A 131 -16.72 -12.90 18.57
C LEU A 131 -18.07 -12.50 19.22
N PRO A 132 -18.75 -11.45 18.73
CA PRO A 132 -20.05 -11.03 19.29
C PRO A 132 -21.11 -12.12 19.16
N LEU A 133 -22.03 -12.15 20.12
CA LEU A 133 -23.21 -13.02 20.07
C LEU A 133 -23.99 -12.79 18.77
N GLY A 134 -24.42 -13.87 18.12
CA GLY A 134 -25.13 -13.83 16.84
C GLY A 134 -24.25 -13.73 15.60
N THR A 135 -22.92 -13.59 15.75
CA THR A 135 -22.00 -13.64 14.60
C THR A 135 -21.52 -15.07 14.36
N LEU A 136 -21.57 -15.54 13.12
CA LEU A 136 -21.13 -16.90 12.74
C LEU A 136 -19.59 -17.03 12.83
N PRO A 137 -19.05 -17.98 13.62
CA PRO A 137 -17.61 -18.22 13.69
C PRO A 137 -17.10 -18.98 12.45
N VAL A 138 -15.91 -18.62 11.99
CA VAL A 138 -15.22 -19.33 10.89
C VAL A 138 -14.47 -20.58 11.40
N VAL A 139 -14.07 -20.58 12.67
CA VAL A 139 -13.30 -21.65 13.31
C VAL A 139 -14.12 -22.94 13.50
N GLY A 140 -13.43 -24.08 13.58
CA GLY A 140 -13.99 -25.41 13.80
C GLY A 140 -14.59 -25.61 15.19
N GLY A 141 -15.42 -26.65 15.36
CA GLY A 141 -15.88 -27.13 16.67
C GLY A 141 -16.98 -26.33 17.37
N LEU A 142 -17.51 -25.26 16.75
CA LEU A 142 -18.54 -24.40 17.35
C LEU A 142 -19.95 -24.55 16.76
N ALA A 143 -20.11 -25.26 15.64
CA ALA A 143 -21.43 -25.55 15.08
C ALA A 143 -22.01 -26.80 15.77
N THR A 144 -23.15 -26.63 16.41
CA THR A 144 -23.88 -27.68 17.14
C THR A 144 -25.07 -28.24 16.34
N SER A 145 -25.53 -27.51 15.32
CA SER A 145 -26.60 -27.93 14.42
C SER A 145 -26.16 -28.03 12.96
N LEU A 146 -26.91 -28.78 12.15
CA LEU A 146 -26.68 -28.87 10.70
C LEU A 146 -26.84 -27.51 10.01
N GLU A 147 -27.71 -26.65 10.52
CA GLU A 147 -27.92 -25.30 9.99
C GLU A 147 -26.69 -24.41 10.25
N GLU A 148 -26.17 -24.42 11.48
CA GLU A 148 -24.94 -23.71 11.84
C GLU A 148 -23.73 -24.22 11.04
N LEU A 149 -23.64 -25.54 10.82
CA LEU A 149 -22.59 -26.14 10.00
C LEU A 149 -22.67 -25.63 8.55
N ARG A 150 -23.87 -25.62 7.95
CA ARG A 150 -24.09 -25.09 6.59
C ARG A 150 -23.76 -23.60 6.51
N ALA A 151 -24.23 -22.82 7.47
CA ALA A 151 -23.99 -21.37 7.51
C ALA A 151 -22.49 -21.05 7.63
N ARG A 152 -21.76 -21.80 8.47
CA ARG A 152 -20.31 -21.67 8.58
C ARG A 152 -19.57 -22.11 7.32
N THR A 153 -19.96 -23.21 6.68
CA THR A 153 -19.39 -23.63 5.40
C THR A 153 -19.59 -22.54 4.35
N ALA A 154 -20.79 -21.96 4.25
CA ALA A 154 -21.06 -20.83 3.36
C ALA A 154 -20.18 -19.61 3.68
N LYS A 155 -19.95 -19.30 4.97
CA LYS A 155 -19.03 -18.23 5.38
C LYS A 155 -17.57 -18.52 4.99
N ARG A 156 -17.08 -19.75 5.17
CA ARG A 156 -15.74 -20.20 4.76
C ARG A 156 -15.57 -20.07 3.24
N ASP A 157 -16.57 -20.52 2.48
CA ASP A 157 -16.58 -20.38 1.02
C ASP A 157 -16.59 -18.91 0.58
N HIS A 158 -17.36 -18.07 1.25
CA HIS A 158 -17.37 -16.64 0.99
C HIS A 158 -16.00 -16.00 1.24
N ALA A 159 -15.36 -16.31 2.37
CA ALA A 159 -14.01 -15.85 2.69
C ALA A 159 -12.99 -16.31 1.64
N ARG A 160 -13.06 -17.56 1.18
CA ARG A 160 -12.22 -18.09 0.10
C ARG A 160 -12.39 -17.30 -1.19
N GLN A 161 -13.63 -17.08 -1.64
CA GLN A 161 -13.91 -16.31 -2.86
C GLN A 161 -13.37 -14.88 -2.77
N ARG A 162 -13.51 -14.22 -1.61
CA ARG A 162 -12.95 -12.88 -1.39
C ARG A 162 -11.42 -12.88 -1.48
N PHE A 163 -10.78 -13.85 -0.84
CA PHE A 163 -9.32 -14.02 -0.91
C PHE A 163 -8.84 -14.21 -2.36
N GLU A 164 -9.47 -15.11 -3.11
CA GLU A 164 -9.12 -15.37 -4.51
C GLU A 164 -9.32 -14.15 -5.40
N ARG A 165 -10.45 -13.44 -5.26
CA ARG A 165 -10.73 -12.20 -6.03
C ARG A 165 -9.69 -11.12 -5.75
N ARG A 166 -9.32 -10.95 -4.47
CA ARG A 166 -8.28 -10.01 -4.05
C ARG A 166 -6.92 -10.38 -4.62
N HIS A 167 -6.52 -11.64 -4.50
CA HIS A 167 -5.24 -12.11 -5.00
C HIS A 167 -5.13 -11.96 -6.52
N ALA A 168 -6.20 -12.30 -7.25
CA ALA A 168 -6.28 -12.10 -8.69
C ALA A 168 -6.16 -10.61 -9.07
N ARG A 169 -6.77 -9.70 -8.29
CA ARG A 169 -6.61 -8.25 -8.49
C ARG A 169 -5.16 -7.80 -8.31
N LEU A 170 -4.53 -8.19 -7.21
CA LEU A 170 -3.13 -7.83 -6.92
C LEU A 170 -2.15 -8.37 -7.97
N GLN A 171 -2.36 -9.60 -8.44
CA GLN A 171 -1.55 -10.18 -9.51
C GLN A 171 -1.64 -9.40 -10.82
N ARG A 172 -2.86 -8.98 -11.22
CA ARG A 172 -3.03 -8.14 -12.42
C ARG A 172 -2.36 -6.79 -12.28
N GLU A 173 -2.46 -6.15 -11.11
CA GLU A 173 -1.80 -4.86 -10.83
C GLU A 173 -0.27 -4.99 -10.90
N GLU A 174 0.30 -6.08 -10.37
CA GLU A 174 1.74 -6.32 -10.40
C GLU A 174 2.25 -6.63 -11.82
N GLN A 175 1.54 -7.48 -12.56
CA GLN A 175 1.84 -7.77 -13.97
C GLN A 175 1.83 -6.50 -14.82
N HIS A 176 0.85 -5.62 -14.61
CA HIS A 176 0.79 -4.33 -15.29
C HIS A 176 2.02 -3.47 -14.99
N LYS A 177 2.40 -3.34 -13.71
CA LYS A 177 3.59 -2.57 -13.31
C LYS A 177 4.88 -3.15 -13.90
N GLN A 178 5.00 -4.47 -13.96
CA GLN A 178 6.16 -5.15 -14.56
C GLN A 178 6.23 -4.89 -16.06
N ALA A 179 5.12 -5.07 -16.78
CA ALA A 179 5.03 -4.77 -18.21
C ALA A 179 5.37 -3.30 -18.52
N GLU A 180 4.90 -2.35 -17.70
CA GLU A 180 5.27 -0.94 -17.84
C GLU A 180 6.77 -0.69 -17.65
N ARG A 181 7.40 -1.36 -16.68
CA ARG A 181 8.85 -1.25 -16.43
C ARG A 181 9.66 -1.83 -17.58
N GLU A 182 9.26 -3.00 -18.07
CA GLU A 182 9.89 -3.65 -19.22
C GLU A 182 9.76 -2.80 -20.48
N ALA A 183 8.57 -2.25 -20.74
CA ALA A 183 8.35 -1.34 -21.86
C ALA A 183 9.22 -0.07 -21.77
N ARG A 184 9.40 0.50 -20.56
CA ARG A 184 10.32 1.63 -20.35
C ARG A 184 11.78 1.23 -20.59
N ALA A 185 12.19 0.06 -20.11
CA ALA A 185 13.54 -0.44 -20.32
C ALA A 185 13.84 -0.69 -21.81
N GLN A 186 12.90 -1.28 -22.54
CA GLN A 186 13.01 -1.50 -23.99
C GLN A 186 13.09 -0.19 -24.77
N ARG A 187 12.29 0.84 -24.41
CA ARG A 187 12.39 2.17 -25.04
C ARG A 187 13.74 2.86 -24.78
N ALA A 188 14.32 2.66 -23.60
CA ALA A 188 15.63 3.23 -23.27
C ALA A 188 16.80 2.51 -23.96
N ALA A 189 16.63 1.23 -24.33
CA ALA A 189 17.64 0.41 -24.98
C ALA A 189 17.65 0.55 -26.52
N GLN A 190 16.66 1.22 -27.12
CA GLN A 190 16.66 1.50 -28.56
C GLN A 190 17.70 2.58 -28.88
N PRO A 191 18.77 2.28 -29.64
CA PRO A 191 19.71 3.30 -30.08
C PRO A 191 18.96 4.25 -31.01
N ALA A 192 19.07 5.56 -30.78
CA ALA A 192 18.78 6.53 -31.82
C ALA A 192 19.68 6.19 -33.01
N ALA A 193 19.09 5.91 -34.16
CA ALA A 193 19.82 5.57 -35.37
C ALA A 193 20.58 6.80 -35.88
N THR A 194 21.76 7.07 -35.31
CA THR A 194 22.74 7.99 -35.86
C THR A 194 23.72 7.19 -36.70
N THR A 195 23.69 7.45 -38.00
CA THR A 195 24.66 6.96 -38.98
C THR A 195 26.02 7.61 -38.68
N LEU A 196 26.88 6.92 -37.92
CA LEU A 196 28.29 7.27 -37.80
C LEU A 196 29.15 6.05 -38.13
N ASP A 197 30.29 6.35 -38.76
CA ASP A 197 31.31 5.44 -39.27
C ASP A 197 31.61 4.29 -38.28
N PRO A 198 31.58 3.00 -38.72
CA PRO A 198 31.67 1.83 -37.85
C PRO A 198 32.85 1.81 -36.88
N VAL A 199 33.97 2.48 -37.21
CA VAL A 199 35.17 2.54 -36.35
C VAL A 199 35.03 3.56 -35.21
N GLN A 200 34.45 4.74 -35.49
CA GLN A 200 34.16 5.73 -34.44
C GLN A 200 33.09 5.22 -33.48
N ALA A 201 32.05 4.57 -34.02
CA ALA A 201 31.01 3.95 -33.21
C ALA A 201 31.57 2.85 -32.27
N ALA A 202 32.61 2.12 -32.67
CA ALA A 202 33.26 1.12 -31.82
C ALA A 202 34.07 1.76 -30.67
N LEU A 203 34.84 2.81 -30.95
CA LEU A 203 35.61 3.53 -29.93
C LEU A 203 34.72 4.27 -28.92
N GLU A 204 33.61 4.85 -29.39
CA GLU A 204 32.61 5.48 -28.54
C GLU A 204 31.88 4.48 -27.65
N ARG A 205 31.55 3.28 -28.16
CA ARG A 205 30.97 2.20 -27.33
C ARG A 205 31.91 1.76 -26.22
N VAL A 206 33.21 1.60 -26.49
CA VAL A 206 34.20 1.21 -25.47
C VAL A 206 34.36 2.32 -24.41
N ARG A 207 34.38 3.58 -24.83
CA ARG A 207 34.43 4.73 -23.90
C ARG A 207 33.14 4.86 -23.08
N ALA A 208 31.98 4.71 -23.70
CA ALA A 208 30.68 4.73 -23.04
C ALA A 208 30.51 3.55 -22.07
N GLN A 209 31.01 2.36 -22.42
CA GLN A 209 30.99 1.20 -21.54
C GLN A 209 31.91 1.43 -20.33
N LYS A 210 33.12 1.95 -20.52
CA LYS A 210 34.03 2.31 -19.41
C LYS A 210 33.42 3.39 -18.51
N ALA A 211 32.79 4.42 -19.09
CA ALA A 211 32.09 5.46 -18.35
C ALA A 211 30.87 4.92 -17.57
N ALA A 212 30.08 4.02 -18.18
CA ALA A 212 28.95 3.37 -17.53
C ALA A 212 29.40 2.45 -16.38
N THR A 213 30.51 1.73 -16.53
CA THR A 213 31.07 0.91 -15.45
C THR A 213 31.60 1.76 -14.30
N ALA A 214 32.21 2.92 -14.60
CA ALA A 214 32.68 3.86 -13.58
C ALA A 214 31.51 4.51 -12.82
N ASP A 215 30.45 4.94 -13.54
CA ASP A 215 29.23 5.49 -12.94
C ASP A 215 28.47 4.45 -12.09
N ALA A 216 28.42 3.18 -12.55
CA ALA A 216 27.85 2.08 -11.77
C ALA A 216 28.65 1.80 -10.49
N ALA A 217 29.98 1.82 -10.55
CA ALA A 217 30.85 1.65 -9.39
C ALA A 217 30.67 2.79 -8.38
N LEU A 218 30.56 4.03 -8.85
CA LEU A 218 30.34 5.21 -8.01
C LEU A 218 28.95 5.19 -7.35
N LYS A 219 27.91 4.77 -8.10
CA LYS A 219 26.56 4.56 -7.54
C LYS A 219 26.55 3.47 -6.47
N LYS A 220 27.24 2.34 -6.71
CA LYS A 220 27.37 1.26 -5.72
C LYS A 220 28.05 1.76 -4.43
N ALA A 221 29.17 2.47 -4.55
CA ALA A 221 29.87 3.02 -3.39
C ALA A 221 28.99 4.00 -2.58
N LYS A 222 28.19 4.84 -3.24
CA LYS A 222 27.23 5.73 -2.55
C LYS A 222 26.13 4.96 -1.80
N ILE A 223 25.65 3.86 -2.37
CA ILE A 223 24.67 2.97 -1.71
C ILE A 223 25.30 2.31 -0.49
N ASP A 224 26.54 1.81 -0.62
CA ASP A 224 27.24 1.13 0.47
C ASP A 224 27.49 2.06 1.67
N VAL A 225 27.85 3.33 1.43
CA VAL A 225 27.94 4.37 2.47
C VAL A 225 26.58 4.63 3.14
N ALA A 226 25.50 4.75 2.35
CA ALA A 226 24.17 4.99 2.90
C ALA A 226 23.67 3.82 3.76
N MET A 227 23.89 2.59 3.30
CA MET A 227 23.49 1.36 4.01
C MET A 227 24.29 1.16 5.30
N SER A 228 25.60 1.30 5.25
CA SER A 228 26.47 1.17 6.45
C SER A 228 26.16 2.24 7.50
N ARG A 229 25.92 3.50 7.08
CA ARG A 229 25.45 4.57 7.97
C ARG A 229 24.12 4.24 8.64
N ALA A 230 23.16 3.73 7.87
CA ALA A 230 21.84 3.36 8.38
C ALA A 230 21.95 2.20 9.38
N GLN A 231 22.79 1.20 9.09
CA GLN A 231 23.02 0.04 9.96
C GLN A 231 23.66 0.46 11.29
N LEU A 232 24.72 1.30 11.25
CA LEU A 232 25.37 1.83 12.44
C LEU A 232 24.37 2.62 13.30
N HIS A 233 23.61 3.54 12.71
CA HIS A 233 22.65 4.37 13.43
C HIS A 233 21.46 3.57 14.01
N LYS A 234 21.01 2.52 13.30
CA LYS A 234 19.97 1.62 13.79
C LYS A 234 20.46 0.82 15.01
N SER A 235 21.68 0.30 14.94
CA SER A 235 22.31 -0.43 16.06
C SER A 235 22.55 0.48 17.26
N LEU A 236 23.04 1.71 17.06
CA LEU A 236 23.23 2.70 18.14
C LEU A 236 21.91 3.04 18.86
N LYS A 237 20.79 3.07 18.14
CA LYS A 237 19.47 3.29 18.76
C LYS A 237 18.89 2.05 19.43
N ALA A 238 19.25 0.87 18.95
CA ALA A 238 18.76 -0.40 19.48
C ALA A 238 19.48 -0.81 20.77
N PHE A 239 20.77 -0.46 20.90
CA PHE A 239 21.57 -0.77 22.08
C PHE A 239 21.41 0.34 23.13
N GLY A 240 20.65 0.06 24.19
CA GLY A 240 20.44 0.95 25.33
C GLY A 240 21.72 1.28 26.10
N HIS A 241 21.64 2.10 27.15
CA HIS A 241 22.81 2.54 27.93
C HIS A 241 22.85 1.86 29.32
N PRO A 242 23.96 1.23 29.73
CA PRO A 242 25.16 0.89 28.95
C PRO A 242 24.97 -0.40 28.11
N PRO A 243 25.53 -0.46 26.88
CA PRO A 243 25.48 -1.65 26.03
C PRO A 243 26.33 -2.80 26.62
N THR A 244 25.97 -4.04 26.30
CA THR A 244 26.77 -5.21 26.70
C THR A 244 28.10 -5.28 25.92
N PHE A 245 29.06 -6.05 26.42
CA PHE A 245 30.37 -6.22 25.77
C PHE A 245 30.25 -6.72 24.31
N GLU A 246 29.35 -7.67 24.05
CA GLU A 246 29.09 -8.16 22.69
C GLU A 246 28.43 -7.10 21.79
N GLN A 247 27.55 -6.27 22.33
CA GLN A 247 26.93 -5.17 21.58
C GLN A 247 27.96 -4.08 21.28
N GLN A 248 28.90 -3.84 22.19
CA GLN A 248 29.99 -2.89 22.00
C GLN A 248 30.97 -3.35 20.93
N SER A 249 31.32 -4.64 20.89
CA SER A 249 32.18 -5.19 19.82
C SER A 249 31.51 -5.11 18.45
N GLN A 250 30.20 -5.37 18.37
CA GLN A 250 29.42 -5.21 17.14
C GLN A 250 29.40 -3.75 16.65
N LEU A 251 29.27 -2.76 17.54
CA LEU A 251 29.32 -1.35 17.17
C LEU A 251 30.68 -0.95 16.59
N ILE A 252 31.78 -1.46 17.13
CA ILE A 252 33.14 -1.21 16.61
C ILE A 252 33.26 -1.75 15.18
N VAL A 253 32.76 -2.97 14.92
CA VAL A 253 32.78 -3.56 13.58
C VAL A 253 31.95 -2.75 12.59
N LEU A 254 30.75 -2.31 12.98
CA LEU A 254 29.89 -1.48 12.13
C LEU A 254 30.51 -0.11 11.84
N GLN A 255 31.21 0.46 12.81
CA GLN A 255 31.93 1.72 12.61
C GLN A 255 33.07 1.55 11.60
N GLN A 256 33.87 0.49 11.71
CA GLN A 256 34.93 0.19 10.73
C GLN A 256 34.37 -0.03 9.32
N GLN A 257 33.22 -0.69 9.19
CA GLN A 257 32.55 -0.90 7.90
C GLN A 257 32.09 0.42 7.27
N PHE A 258 31.56 1.34 8.08
CA PHE A 258 31.16 2.67 7.62
C PHE A 258 32.37 3.49 7.15
N GLU A 259 33.44 3.53 7.94
CA GLU A 259 34.68 4.22 7.58
C GLU A 259 35.32 3.65 6.30
N ALA A 260 35.32 2.32 6.15
CA ALA A 260 35.81 1.65 4.94
C ALA A 260 34.97 2.02 3.70
N ALA A 261 33.64 2.09 3.84
CA ALA A 261 32.74 2.51 2.75
C ALA A 261 32.98 3.98 2.35
N GLU A 262 33.17 4.88 3.33
CA GLU A 262 33.50 6.28 3.05
C GLU A 262 34.84 6.43 2.33
N GLN A 263 35.87 5.70 2.76
CA GLN A 263 37.17 5.70 2.08
C GLN A 263 37.08 5.14 0.65
N ALA A 264 36.26 4.12 0.42
CA ALA A 264 36.04 3.57 -0.92
C ALA A 264 35.35 4.58 -1.85
N LEU A 265 34.35 5.31 -1.35
CA LEU A 265 33.69 6.38 -2.10
C LEU A 265 34.68 7.52 -2.40
N ALA A 266 35.44 7.98 -1.41
CA ALA A 266 36.42 9.05 -1.58
C ALA A 266 37.52 8.70 -2.62
N LYS A 267 37.98 7.44 -2.66
CA LYS A 267 38.92 6.95 -3.68
C LYS A 267 38.33 7.01 -5.09
N LEU A 268 37.06 6.64 -5.25
CA LEU A 268 36.38 6.69 -6.54
C LEU A 268 36.08 8.14 -6.98
N GLU A 269 35.71 9.02 -6.05
CA GLU A 269 35.46 10.44 -6.34
C GLU A 269 36.75 11.21 -6.68
N SER A 270 37.85 10.92 -5.98
CA SER A 270 39.17 11.49 -6.30
C SER A 270 39.75 10.96 -7.61
N SER A 271 39.53 9.68 -7.94
CA SER A 271 39.87 9.13 -9.26
C SER A 271 39.04 9.73 -10.39
N ALA A 272 37.89 10.35 -10.09
CA ALA A 272 37.04 11.03 -11.06
C ALA A 272 37.41 12.52 -11.26
N ALA A 273 38.33 13.08 -10.45
CA ALA A 273 38.60 14.51 -10.38
C ALA A 273 40.05 14.90 -10.74
N VAL A 274 40.43 14.85 -12.03
CA VAL A 274 41.49 15.69 -12.67
C VAL A 274 41.14 15.86 -14.18
N PRO A 275 41.51 16.99 -14.84
CA PRO A 275 40.61 18.05 -15.29
C PRO A 275 39.94 17.83 -16.68
N ALA A 276 38.77 18.46 -16.83
CA ALA A 276 38.10 18.91 -18.06
C ALA A 276 38.62 18.33 -19.40
N ALA A 277 38.03 17.22 -19.84
CA ALA A 277 38.03 16.83 -21.25
C ALA A 277 36.59 16.57 -21.69
N ALA A 278 36.13 17.46 -22.57
CA ALA A 278 34.90 17.41 -23.37
C ALA A 278 33.60 17.11 -22.61
N ALA A 279 32.78 18.16 -22.46
CA ALA A 279 31.35 18.01 -22.21
C ALA A 279 30.78 16.90 -23.11
N PRO A 280 30.01 15.94 -22.57
CA PRO A 280 29.26 15.02 -23.42
C PRO A 280 28.37 15.86 -24.33
N ALA A 281 28.32 15.51 -25.61
CA ALA A 281 27.52 16.20 -26.62
C ALA A 281 26.13 16.52 -26.06
N PRO A 282 25.63 17.75 -26.20
CA PRO A 282 24.38 18.15 -25.58
C PRO A 282 23.26 17.29 -26.14
N ALA A 283 22.55 16.57 -25.26
CA ALA A 283 21.17 16.20 -25.52
C ALA A 283 20.43 17.44 -26.02
N PRO A 284 19.46 17.33 -26.95
CA PRO A 284 18.84 18.48 -27.62
C PRO A 284 18.48 19.54 -26.58
N ALA A 285 19.18 20.68 -26.63
CA ALA A 285 19.26 21.66 -25.54
C ALA A 285 17.87 22.13 -25.04
N LYS A 286 16.91 22.14 -25.96
CA LYS A 286 15.51 22.55 -25.76
C LYS A 286 14.77 21.74 -24.68
N ASP A 287 15.00 20.44 -24.56
CA ASP A 287 14.30 19.58 -23.59
C ASP A 287 14.88 19.70 -22.16
N ALA A 288 16.17 20.00 -22.05
CA ALA A 288 16.81 20.25 -20.77
C ALA A 288 16.34 21.58 -20.16
N ASP A 289 16.17 22.60 -21.00
CA ASP A 289 15.68 23.91 -20.59
C ASP A 289 14.21 23.87 -20.14
N LEU A 290 13.35 23.12 -20.85
CA LEU A 290 11.97 22.86 -20.43
C LEU A 290 11.90 22.17 -19.06
N LYS A 291 12.75 21.15 -18.83
CA LYS A 291 12.81 20.46 -17.54
C LYS A 291 13.30 21.39 -16.41
N ARG A 292 14.33 22.20 -16.66
CA ARG A 292 14.81 23.20 -15.69
C ARG A 292 13.72 24.23 -15.36
N ALA A 293 12.99 24.74 -16.36
CA ALA A 293 11.91 25.68 -16.15
C ALA A 293 10.76 25.07 -15.32
N LYS A 294 10.37 23.81 -15.58
CA LYS A 294 9.37 23.09 -14.76
C LYS A 294 9.80 22.92 -13.30
N ILE A 295 11.08 22.60 -13.07
CA ILE A 295 11.64 22.46 -11.71
C ILE A 295 11.65 23.82 -10.99
N GLN A 296 12.11 24.88 -11.66
CA GLN A 296 12.14 26.23 -11.09
C GLN A 296 10.74 26.70 -10.70
N LEU A 297 9.73 26.50 -11.56
CA LEU A 297 8.35 26.82 -11.25
C LEU A 297 7.84 26.07 -10.00
N ALA A 298 8.11 24.77 -9.91
CA ALA A 298 7.72 23.96 -8.75
C ALA A 298 8.40 24.45 -7.45
N MET A 299 9.68 24.82 -7.52
CA MET A 299 10.43 25.38 -6.39
C MET A 299 9.84 26.72 -5.93
N ARG A 300 9.58 27.67 -6.84
CA ARG A 300 9.00 28.98 -6.50
C ARG A 300 7.60 28.86 -5.90
N ARG A 301 6.77 27.94 -6.39
CA ARG A 301 5.45 27.63 -5.78
C ARG A 301 5.59 27.09 -4.35
N ALA A 302 6.56 26.20 -4.12
CA ALA A 302 6.80 25.65 -2.80
C ALA A 302 7.33 26.71 -1.82
N GLU A 303 8.26 27.57 -2.26
CA GLU A 303 8.80 28.69 -1.47
C GLU A 303 7.70 29.69 -1.07
N LEU A 304 6.86 30.12 -2.02
CA LEU A 304 5.75 31.04 -1.74
C LEU A 304 4.76 30.42 -0.75
N LYS A 305 4.36 29.17 -0.96
CA LYS A 305 3.44 28.47 -0.04
C LYS A 305 4.04 28.34 1.37
N LYS A 306 5.34 28.04 1.47
CA LYS A 306 6.06 27.96 2.75
C LYS A 306 6.08 29.32 3.45
N ALA A 307 6.37 30.40 2.73
CA ALA A 307 6.36 31.76 3.27
C ALA A 307 4.96 32.21 3.71
N GLN A 308 3.91 31.87 2.97
CA GLN A 308 2.52 32.14 3.35
C GLN A 308 2.10 31.35 4.59
N THR A 309 2.49 30.08 4.70
CA THR A 309 2.20 29.24 5.88
C THR A 309 2.94 29.73 7.12
N ALA A 310 4.13 30.31 6.93
CA ALA A 310 4.96 30.86 8.00
C ALA A 310 4.64 32.33 8.34
N GLU A 311 3.56 32.90 7.78
CA GLU A 311 3.15 34.31 7.98
C GLU A 311 4.30 35.31 7.76
N ALA A 312 5.11 35.06 6.73
CA ALA A 312 6.26 35.90 6.41
C ALA A 312 5.84 37.36 6.10
N PRO A 313 6.75 38.35 6.26
CA PRO A 313 6.47 39.73 5.97
C PRO A 313 5.92 39.96 4.55
N ALA A 314 4.99 40.90 4.39
CA ALA A 314 4.33 41.18 3.11
C ALA A 314 5.32 41.49 1.97
N GLN A 315 6.44 42.15 2.27
CA GLN A 315 7.51 42.41 1.29
C GLN A 315 8.18 41.12 0.77
N GLN A 316 8.37 40.13 1.64
CA GLN A 316 8.96 38.84 1.28
C GLN A 316 7.98 38.02 0.43
N ILE A 317 6.69 38.05 0.78
CA ILE A 317 5.63 37.41 -0.03
C ILE A 317 5.57 38.05 -1.41
N ALA A 318 5.56 39.37 -1.52
CA ALA A 318 5.54 40.09 -2.80
C ALA A 318 6.75 39.75 -3.68
N THR A 319 7.93 39.59 -3.09
CA THR A 319 9.16 39.18 -3.80
C THR A 319 9.03 37.77 -4.36
N LEU A 320 8.48 36.83 -3.57
CA LEU A 320 8.28 35.45 -3.99
C LEU A 320 7.17 35.31 -5.04
N GLU A 321 6.13 36.14 -4.97
CA GLU A 321 5.10 36.23 -6.01
C GLU A 321 5.68 36.73 -7.33
N GLN A 322 6.58 37.72 -7.30
CA GLN A 322 7.27 38.17 -8.51
C GLN A 322 8.16 37.06 -9.07
N ALA A 323 8.95 36.39 -8.24
CA ALA A 323 9.78 35.27 -8.66
C ALA A 323 8.97 34.10 -9.24
N LEU A 324 7.74 33.89 -8.75
CA LEU A 324 6.80 32.91 -9.31
C LEU A 324 6.35 33.33 -10.71
N ARG A 325 5.95 34.60 -10.91
CA ARG A 325 5.57 35.13 -12.22
C ARG A 325 6.69 34.99 -13.24
N ASP A 326 7.92 35.32 -12.84
CA ASP A 326 9.09 35.21 -13.71
C ASP A 326 9.37 33.75 -14.11
N ALA A 327 9.19 32.80 -13.18
CA ALA A 327 9.33 31.37 -13.45
C ALA A 327 8.22 30.82 -14.36
N GLU A 328 6.99 31.32 -14.25
CA GLU A 328 5.89 30.99 -15.15
C GLU A 328 6.18 31.48 -16.57
N GLN A 329 6.70 32.70 -16.71
CA GLN A 329 7.07 33.26 -18.00
C GLN A 329 8.25 32.50 -18.64
N ALA A 330 9.26 32.13 -17.85
CA ALA A 330 10.36 31.28 -18.31
C ALA A 330 9.88 29.89 -18.77
N LEU A 331 8.89 29.30 -18.10
CA LEU A 331 8.27 28.05 -18.54
C LEU A 331 7.54 28.22 -19.87
N HIS A 332 6.75 29.30 -20.04
CA HIS A 332 6.06 29.56 -21.30
C HIS A 332 7.03 29.73 -22.47
N VAL A 333 8.15 30.42 -22.27
CA VAL A 333 9.21 30.56 -23.28
C VAL A 333 9.83 29.19 -23.61
N ALA A 334 10.11 28.37 -22.58
CA ALA A 334 10.68 27.04 -22.78
C ALA A 334 9.69 26.04 -23.42
N GLU A 335 8.39 26.16 -23.14
CA GLU A 335 7.33 25.37 -23.76
C GLU A 335 7.16 25.77 -25.24
N ALA A 336 7.15 27.07 -25.56
CA ALA A 336 7.10 27.55 -26.94
C ALA A 336 8.32 27.13 -27.77
N ALA A 337 9.48 26.98 -27.13
CA ALA A 337 10.70 26.50 -27.77
C ALA A 337 10.79 24.96 -27.87
N SER A 338 9.89 24.21 -27.23
CA SER A 338 9.90 22.75 -27.20
C SER A 338 9.04 22.15 -28.31
N GLU A 339 9.52 21.06 -28.90
CA GLU A 339 8.79 20.27 -29.92
C GLU A 339 7.89 19.19 -29.28
N GLN A 340 7.71 19.20 -27.95
CA GLN A 340 6.83 18.26 -27.25
C GLN A 340 5.35 18.60 -27.54
N PRO A 341 4.52 17.60 -27.89
CA PRO A 341 3.09 17.82 -28.12
C PRO A 341 2.42 18.34 -26.84
N VAL A 342 1.59 19.38 -26.98
CA VAL A 342 0.85 19.98 -25.87
C VAL A 342 -0.04 18.91 -25.23
N PRO A 343 -0.01 18.71 -23.90
CA PRO A 343 -0.85 17.72 -23.25
C PRO A 343 -2.31 18.06 -23.49
N ASP A 344 -3.07 17.08 -24.00
CA ASP A 344 -4.51 17.21 -24.21
C ASP A 344 -5.22 17.26 -22.83
N ARG A 345 -5.48 18.47 -22.35
CA ARG A 345 -6.09 18.72 -21.04
C ARG A 345 -7.58 18.98 -21.22
N VAL A 346 -8.38 17.94 -21.04
CA VAL A 346 -9.83 18.08 -20.87
C VAL A 346 -10.10 18.76 -19.53
N ARG A 347 -10.49 20.04 -19.56
CA ARG A 347 -10.98 20.76 -18.38
C ARG A 347 -12.35 20.21 -18.01
N MET A 348 -12.41 19.41 -16.95
CA MET A 348 -13.68 19.15 -16.24
C MET A 348 -13.87 20.27 -15.21
N GLU A 349 -14.75 21.22 -15.50
CA GLU A 349 -15.17 22.22 -14.51
C GLU A 349 -16.03 21.55 -13.43
N LYS A 350 -15.41 21.17 -12.31
CA LYS A 350 -16.16 20.86 -11.09
C LYS A 350 -16.62 22.18 -10.49
N ARG A 351 -17.93 22.49 -10.61
CA ARG A 351 -18.54 23.66 -9.97
C ARG A 351 -18.18 23.66 -8.48
N PRO A 352 -17.63 24.75 -7.92
CA PRO A 352 -17.23 24.79 -6.52
C PRO A 352 -18.44 24.56 -5.62
N ILE A 353 -18.31 23.67 -4.64
CA ILE A 353 -19.36 23.41 -3.65
C ILE A 353 -19.39 24.59 -2.69
N ASP A 354 -20.36 25.48 -2.85
CA ASP A 354 -20.61 26.57 -1.92
C ASP A 354 -21.04 26.03 -0.53
N ASN A 355 -20.97 26.89 0.49
CA ASN A 355 -21.27 26.49 1.87
C ASN A 355 -22.72 26.04 2.06
N GLN A 356 -23.66 26.58 1.28
CA GLN A 356 -25.07 26.22 1.35
C GLN A 356 -25.29 24.82 0.77
N LEU A 357 -24.72 24.51 -0.40
CA LEU A 357 -24.76 23.18 -0.98
C LEU A 357 -24.08 22.13 -0.08
N ARG A 358 -23.03 22.52 0.64
CA ARG A 358 -22.38 21.65 1.63
C ARG A 358 -23.34 21.31 2.78
N GLN A 359 -24.00 22.32 3.36
CA GLN A 359 -24.97 22.13 4.44
C GLN A 359 -26.16 21.26 3.99
N LEU A 360 -26.70 21.51 2.79
CA LEU A 360 -27.81 20.72 2.24
C LEU A 360 -27.42 19.26 2.01
N LYS A 361 -26.21 18.99 1.50
CA LYS A 361 -25.70 17.62 1.34
C LYS A 361 -25.44 16.92 2.68
N THR A 362 -25.01 17.66 3.70
CA THR A 362 -24.85 17.13 5.07
C THR A 362 -26.22 16.76 5.66
N GLU A 363 -27.23 17.60 5.52
CA GLU A 363 -28.58 17.30 6.00
C GLU A 363 -29.19 16.09 5.27
N LEU A 364 -29.01 16.01 3.94
CA LEU A 364 -29.42 14.83 3.17
C LEU A 364 -28.75 13.54 3.69
N ALA A 365 -27.45 13.59 3.99
CA ALA A 365 -26.74 12.44 4.54
C ALA A 365 -27.28 12.03 5.93
N TYR A 366 -27.58 13.00 6.80
CA TYR A 366 -28.17 12.73 8.11
C TYR A 366 -29.60 12.20 8.02
N ALA A 367 -30.45 12.76 7.16
CA ALA A 367 -31.80 12.26 6.95
C ALA A 367 -31.80 10.80 6.44
N ARG A 368 -30.88 10.43 5.54
CA ARG A 368 -30.70 9.03 5.08
C ARG A 368 -30.24 8.10 6.20
N ALA A 369 -29.26 8.54 7.00
CA ALA A 369 -28.74 7.76 8.11
C ALA A 369 -29.80 7.51 9.19
N ASP A 370 -30.59 8.53 9.52
CA ASP A 370 -31.67 8.43 10.51
C ASP A 370 -32.78 7.47 10.04
N LEU A 371 -33.22 7.55 8.78
CA LEU A 371 -34.19 6.61 8.22
C LEU A 371 -33.65 5.17 8.27
N SER A 372 -32.43 4.94 7.81
CA SER A 372 -31.78 3.61 7.83
C SER A 372 -31.62 3.06 9.26
N LYS A 373 -31.44 3.93 10.26
CA LYS A 373 -31.35 3.54 11.67
C LYS A 373 -32.72 3.13 12.23
N LEU A 374 -33.77 3.86 11.84
CA LEU A 374 -35.15 3.58 12.26
C LEU A 374 -35.69 2.30 11.61
N GLU A 375 -35.39 2.05 10.34
CA GLU A 375 -35.79 0.83 9.60
C GLU A 375 -35.14 -0.45 10.14
N ARG A 376 -33.96 -0.34 10.77
CA ARG A 376 -33.25 -1.49 11.38
C ARG A 376 -33.80 -1.90 12.75
N ARG A 377 -34.65 -1.09 13.38
CA ARG A 377 -35.26 -1.39 14.68
C ARG A 377 -36.61 -2.07 14.45
N ALA A 378 -36.77 -3.28 14.99
CA ALA A 378 -37.97 -4.10 14.81
C ALA A 378 -39.26 -3.43 15.32
N ASP A 379 -39.15 -2.56 16.35
CA ASP A 379 -40.30 -1.96 17.04
C ASP A 379 -40.53 -0.48 16.68
N THR A 380 -39.97 0.04 15.57
CA THR A 380 -40.20 1.44 15.21
C THR A 380 -41.65 1.64 14.74
N PRO A 381 -42.42 2.52 15.40
CA PRO A 381 -43.77 2.89 14.94
C PRO A 381 -43.77 3.45 13.52
N ASN A 382 -44.78 3.09 12.72
CA ASN A 382 -44.90 3.53 11.32
C ASN A 382 -44.96 5.07 11.18
N ASP A 383 -45.56 5.78 12.13
CA ASP A 383 -45.63 7.24 12.11
C ASP A 383 -44.24 7.90 12.23
N ILE A 384 -43.30 7.25 12.92
CA ILE A 384 -41.91 7.71 13.05
C ILE A 384 -41.13 7.44 11.76
N LEU A 385 -41.36 6.27 11.12
CA LEU A 385 -40.78 5.96 9.81
C LEU A 385 -41.27 6.92 8.73
N ASP A 386 -42.57 7.24 8.72
CA ASP A 386 -43.16 8.15 7.73
C ASP A 386 -42.64 9.59 7.90
N LYS A 387 -42.43 10.06 9.14
CA LYS A 387 -41.75 11.34 9.42
C LYS A 387 -40.31 11.35 8.91
N ALA A 388 -39.57 10.25 9.10
CA ALA A 388 -38.19 10.14 8.62
C ALA A 388 -38.10 10.10 7.08
N ARG A 389 -39.04 9.41 6.42
CA ARG A 389 -39.18 9.42 4.95
C ARG A 389 -39.51 10.80 4.42
N ALA A 390 -40.43 11.52 5.07
CA ALA A 390 -40.77 12.89 4.70
C ALA A 390 -39.57 13.85 4.83
N ARG A 391 -38.77 13.72 5.90
CA ARG A 391 -37.52 14.50 6.09
C ARG A 391 -36.49 14.19 5.00
N LEU A 392 -36.32 12.93 4.62
CA LEU A 392 -35.43 12.53 3.53
C LEU A 392 -35.85 13.17 2.20
N LEU A 393 -37.13 13.06 1.84
CA LEU A 393 -37.68 13.65 0.62
C LEU A 393 -37.50 15.17 0.58
N ALA A 394 -37.69 15.86 1.72
CA ALA A 394 -37.46 17.30 1.82
C ALA A 394 -35.99 17.67 1.60
N ALA A 395 -35.05 16.93 2.20
CA ALA A 395 -33.62 17.17 2.02
C ALA A 395 -33.14 16.87 0.59
N GLU A 396 -33.69 15.83 -0.05
CA GLU A 396 -33.42 15.51 -1.46
C GLU A 396 -33.88 16.64 -2.39
N ARG A 397 -35.09 17.15 -2.16
CA ARG A 397 -35.63 18.27 -2.92
C ARG A 397 -34.78 19.53 -2.76
N GLN A 398 -34.36 19.88 -1.54
CA GLN A 398 -33.50 21.05 -1.31
C GLN A 398 -32.15 20.96 -2.03
N VAL A 399 -31.53 19.77 -2.06
CA VAL A 399 -30.28 19.56 -2.81
C VAL A 399 -30.54 19.66 -4.32
N GLN A 400 -31.64 19.10 -4.81
CA GLN A 400 -32.01 19.20 -6.23
C GLN A 400 -32.30 20.64 -6.65
N ASP A 401 -33.07 21.38 -5.87
CA ASP A 401 -33.42 22.78 -6.15
C ASP A 401 -32.18 23.69 -6.16
N HIS A 402 -31.16 23.40 -5.33
CA HIS A 402 -29.89 24.17 -5.30
C HIS A 402 -28.91 23.77 -6.41
N VAL A 403 -29.03 22.55 -6.94
CA VAL A 403 -28.16 22.03 -8.03
C VAL A 403 -28.79 22.24 -9.41
N ALA A 404 -30.10 22.45 -9.48
CA ALA A 404 -30.81 22.82 -10.69
C ALA A 404 -30.23 24.13 -11.29
N PRO A 405 -30.10 24.19 -12.62
CA PRO A 405 -29.44 25.30 -13.32
C PRO A 405 -30.16 26.65 -13.23
#